data_AF-A0A933NQ89-F1
#
_entry.id   AF-A0A933NQ89-F1
#
_cell.length_a   1.000
_cell.length_b   1.000
_cell.length_c   1.000
_cell.angle_alpha   90.00
_cell.angle_beta   90.00
_cell.angle_gamma   90.00
#
_symmetry.space_group_name_H-M   'P 1'
#
loop_
_entity.id
_entity.type
_entity.pdbx_description
1 polymer ?
#
loop_
_entity_poly.entity_id
_entity_poly.type
_entity_poly.pdbx_seq_one_letter_code
_entity_poly.pdbx_strand_id
1 'polypeptide(L)'
;MTRKPLSPTYKNADEAQKMADRIICEHYTDLAKYHVAVRFVFTRKQSTSSGRILLGRAAKQNELQRFIRRQADPEAEPVDAVVVLNAVEWGVLRPETREALVDHQLCRLELVCSQETGEPRLEPDGRPKLRVRSPDIQEFREVLHRRGFWSEELEDAKGAIEKASAELPGQAFLPGVEREGESQRTVGDLAADVRLLPFEHLEKIVKTLTMELGNRRQARDAGLEGVFQAQAEAMRTEGSKIIGEPSDKAKELLKDPKIARAVRDLVRPKDGTYLESMSINGKDVYTSPQSIVDEAKRQQDAIDKRRKVAKS
;
A
#
# COMPACT_ATOMS: atom_id res chain seq x y z
N MET A 1 -6.49 -36.62 -23.16
CA MET A 1 -5.22 -36.61 -22.41
C MET A 1 -5.14 -35.36 -21.54
N THR A 2 -5.51 -35.45 -20.27
CA THR A 2 -5.37 -34.36 -19.30
C THR A 2 -3.90 -34.26 -18.88
N ARG A 3 -3.17 -33.23 -19.36
CA ARG A 3 -1.81 -32.97 -18.90
C ARG A 3 -1.86 -32.65 -17.41
N LYS A 4 -1.24 -33.49 -16.59
CA LYS A 4 -1.08 -33.26 -15.15
C LYS A 4 -0.40 -31.90 -14.99
N PRO A 5 -1.00 -30.92 -14.28
CA PRO A 5 -0.35 -29.64 -14.08
C PRO A 5 0.94 -29.89 -13.29
N LEU A 6 2.08 -29.58 -13.91
CA LEU A 6 3.36 -29.64 -13.22
C LEU A 6 3.32 -28.60 -12.10
N SER A 7 3.31 -29.06 -10.86
CA SER A 7 3.54 -28.21 -9.71
C SER A 7 4.83 -27.41 -9.95
N PRO A 8 4.84 -26.09 -9.72
CA PRO A 8 6.04 -25.30 -9.94
C PRO A 8 7.20 -25.90 -9.15
N THR A 9 8.28 -26.26 -9.83
CA THR A 9 9.51 -26.73 -9.20
C THR A 9 10.27 -25.51 -8.69
N TYR A 10 10.46 -25.45 -7.38
CA TYR A 10 11.31 -24.45 -6.74
C TYR A 10 12.71 -25.01 -6.49
N LYS A 11 13.73 -24.15 -6.58
CA LYS A 11 15.12 -24.45 -6.22
C LYS A 11 15.67 -23.37 -5.32
N ASN A 12 16.63 -23.69 -4.44
CA ASN A 12 17.30 -22.65 -3.65
C ASN A 12 18.02 -21.66 -4.57
N ALA A 13 18.00 -20.39 -4.19
CA ALA A 13 18.68 -19.30 -4.90
C ALA A 13 19.87 -18.82 -4.07
N ASP A 14 20.89 -19.66 -3.90
CA ASP A 14 21.99 -19.42 -2.95
C ASP A 14 22.79 -18.14 -3.24
N GLU A 15 22.96 -17.79 -4.53
CA GLU A 15 23.58 -16.51 -4.94
C GLU A 15 22.75 -15.32 -4.42
N ALA A 16 21.44 -15.34 -4.66
CA ALA A 16 20.52 -14.29 -4.21
C ALA A 16 20.41 -14.24 -2.68
N GLN A 17 20.46 -15.40 -2.01
CA GLN A 17 20.46 -15.48 -0.55
C GLN A 17 21.70 -14.78 0.03
N LYS A 18 22.90 -15.05 -0.49
CA LYS A 18 24.14 -14.38 -0.03
C LYS A 18 24.09 -12.87 -0.23
N MET A 19 23.54 -12.41 -1.37
CA MET A 19 23.31 -10.98 -1.61
C MET A 19 22.34 -10.40 -0.60
N ALA A 20 21.23 -11.10 -0.35
CA ALA A 20 20.20 -10.65 0.58
C ALA A 20 20.74 -10.53 2.01
N ASP A 21 21.51 -11.52 2.48
CA ASP A 21 22.07 -11.51 3.82
C ASP A 21 22.98 -10.28 4.03
N ARG A 22 23.82 -9.95 3.04
CA ARG A 22 24.65 -8.73 3.05
C ARG A 22 23.80 -7.46 3.07
N ILE A 23 22.85 -7.34 2.13
CA ILE A 23 21.99 -6.16 1.98
C ILE A 23 21.12 -5.94 3.23
N ILE A 24 20.63 -7.00 3.86
CA ILE A 24 19.84 -6.92 5.10
C ILE A 24 20.66 -6.27 6.21
N CYS A 25 21.91 -6.70 6.39
CA CYS A 25 22.81 -6.12 7.38
C CYS A 25 23.15 -4.65 7.09
N GLU A 26 23.29 -4.28 5.82
CA GLU A 26 23.70 -2.93 5.40
C GLU A 26 22.57 -1.90 5.39
N HIS A 27 21.35 -2.31 5.00
CA HIS A 27 20.27 -1.37 4.67
C HIS A 27 18.94 -1.67 5.34
N TYR A 28 18.74 -2.87 5.88
CA TYR A 28 17.50 -3.28 6.52
C TYR A 28 17.73 -3.63 7.98
N THR A 29 18.25 -2.65 8.73
CA THR A 29 18.61 -2.78 10.15
C THR A 29 17.46 -3.32 10.99
N ASP A 30 16.22 -2.97 10.68
CA ASP A 30 15.04 -3.50 11.36
C ASP A 30 14.84 -5.00 11.10
N LEU A 31 14.95 -5.44 9.85
CA LEU A 31 14.85 -6.87 9.52
C LEU A 31 15.99 -7.67 10.20
N ALA A 32 17.20 -7.11 10.22
CA ALA A 32 18.34 -7.69 10.91
C ALA A 32 18.14 -7.75 12.44
N LYS A 33 17.71 -6.63 13.05
CA LYS A 33 17.50 -6.47 14.51
C LYS A 33 16.49 -7.48 15.05
N TYR A 34 15.40 -7.71 14.33
CA TYR A 34 14.36 -8.66 14.75
C TYR A 34 14.55 -10.06 14.13
N HIS A 35 15.74 -10.34 13.59
CA HIS A 35 16.13 -11.64 13.03
C HIS A 35 15.10 -12.23 12.06
N VAL A 36 14.60 -11.39 11.14
CA VAL A 36 13.63 -11.80 10.13
C VAL A 36 14.30 -12.76 9.14
N ALA A 37 13.81 -14.00 9.08
CA ALA A 37 14.34 -15.04 8.23
C ALA A 37 13.69 -15.00 6.85
N VAL A 38 14.44 -14.53 5.85
CA VAL A 38 14.00 -14.41 4.46
C VAL A 38 14.68 -15.50 3.64
N ARG A 39 13.89 -16.32 2.93
CA ARG A 39 14.41 -17.37 2.04
C ARG A 39 14.22 -16.99 0.57
N PHE A 40 15.29 -17.06 -0.21
CA PHE A 40 15.25 -16.86 -1.66
C PHE A 40 15.18 -18.20 -2.40
N VAL A 41 14.27 -18.31 -3.36
CA VAL A 41 14.10 -19.48 -4.21
C VAL A 41 13.91 -19.07 -5.67
N PHE A 42 14.35 -19.92 -6.59
CA PHE A 42 14.12 -19.81 -8.01
C PHE A 42 12.90 -20.62 -8.45
N THR A 43 12.16 -20.08 -9.41
CA THR A 43 11.16 -20.81 -10.20
C THR A 43 11.46 -20.66 -11.69
N ARG A 44 11.22 -21.71 -12.47
CA ARG A 44 11.22 -21.63 -13.94
C ARG A 44 9.85 -21.27 -14.50
N LYS A 45 8.80 -21.26 -13.65
CA LYS A 45 7.46 -20.85 -14.08
C LYS A 45 7.44 -19.34 -14.28
N GLN A 46 7.39 -18.92 -15.53
CA GLN A 46 7.16 -17.53 -15.87
C GLN A 46 5.80 -17.10 -15.34
N SER A 47 5.80 -16.02 -14.57
CA SER A 47 4.59 -15.36 -14.09
C SER A 47 4.54 -13.99 -14.74
N THR A 48 3.36 -13.53 -15.10
CA THR A 48 3.18 -12.19 -15.67
C THR A 48 2.30 -11.34 -14.76
N SER A 49 2.54 -10.04 -14.79
CA SER A 49 1.70 -9.04 -14.15
C SER A 49 1.55 -7.87 -15.13
N SER A 50 0.32 -7.48 -15.45
CA SER A 50 0.03 -6.42 -16.42
C SER A 50 0.73 -6.60 -17.77
N GLY A 51 0.84 -7.86 -18.25
CA GLY A 51 1.48 -8.19 -19.53
C GLY A 51 3.01 -8.26 -19.49
N ARG A 52 3.65 -7.93 -18.36
CA ARG A 52 5.11 -8.00 -18.17
C ARG A 52 5.53 -9.24 -17.41
N ILE A 53 6.73 -9.75 -17.67
CA ILE A 53 7.31 -10.87 -16.92
C ILE A 53 7.67 -10.37 -15.52
N LEU A 54 7.23 -11.10 -14.50
CA LEU A 54 7.56 -10.82 -13.11
C LEU A 54 8.95 -11.40 -12.80
N LEU A 55 9.92 -10.52 -12.52
CA LEU A 55 11.29 -10.90 -12.18
C LEU A 55 11.39 -11.53 -10.78
N GLY A 56 10.59 -11.04 -9.83
CA GLY A 56 10.57 -11.50 -8.46
C GLY A 56 9.27 -11.19 -7.73
N ARG A 57 8.98 -11.97 -6.69
CA ARG A 57 7.85 -11.77 -5.78
C ARG A 57 8.22 -12.11 -4.36
N ALA A 58 8.08 -11.15 -3.46
CA ALA A 58 8.11 -11.38 -2.01
C ALA A 58 6.73 -11.82 -1.49
N ALA A 59 6.73 -12.79 -0.58
CA ALA A 59 5.54 -13.24 0.13
C ALA A 59 5.88 -13.54 1.59
N LYS A 60 5.11 -13.00 2.52
CA LYS A 60 5.20 -13.40 3.94
C LYS A 60 4.63 -14.80 4.14
N GLN A 61 5.19 -15.55 5.06
CA GLN A 61 4.59 -16.78 5.55
C GLN A 61 3.50 -16.43 6.57
N ASN A 62 2.34 -17.06 6.45
CA ASN A 62 1.32 -16.98 7.50
C ASN A 62 1.61 -18.01 8.61
N GLU A 63 0.89 -17.89 9.73
CA GLU A 63 1.05 -18.79 10.88
C GLU A 63 0.84 -20.27 10.50
N LEU A 64 -0.18 -20.56 9.70
CA LEU A 64 -0.49 -21.92 9.25
C LEU A 64 0.65 -22.53 8.43
N GLN A 65 1.26 -21.78 7.51
CA GLN A 65 2.39 -22.22 6.70
C GLN A 65 3.61 -22.52 7.56
N ARG A 66 3.91 -21.66 8.54
CA ARG A 66 4.99 -21.89 9.51
C ARG A 66 4.71 -23.11 10.37
N PHE A 67 3.46 -23.31 10.81
CA PHE A 67 3.06 -24.49 11.57
C PHE A 67 3.24 -25.78 10.76
N ILE A 68 2.71 -25.84 9.54
CA ILE A 68 2.85 -27.01 8.64
C ILE A 68 4.33 -27.33 8.39
N ARG A 69 5.15 -26.30 8.17
CA ARG A 69 6.59 -26.50 7.96
C ARG A 69 7.29 -27.09 9.19
N ARG A 70 7.01 -26.58 10.38
CA ARG A 70 7.54 -27.14 11.64
C ARG A 70 7.08 -28.58 11.89
N GLN A 71 5.85 -28.93 11.49
CA GLN A 71 5.36 -30.31 11.59
C GLN A 71 6.06 -31.25 10.60
N ALA A 72 6.36 -30.76 9.39
CA ALA A 72 7.05 -31.53 8.38
C ALA A 72 8.54 -31.74 8.71
N ASP A 73 9.17 -30.73 9.30
CA ASP A 73 10.58 -30.75 9.70
C ASP A 73 10.77 -29.87 10.95
N PRO A 74 10.76 -30.49 12.16
CA PRO A 74 10.91 -29.76 13.43
C PRO A 74 12.25 -29.03 13.58
N GLU A 75 13.29 -29.49 12.88
CA GLU A 75 14.64 -28.91 12.91
C GLU A 75 14.84 -27.85 11.82
N ALA A 76 13.84 -27.63 10.96
CA ALA A 76 13.93 -26.62 9.92
C ALA A 76 14.05 -25.21 10.52
N GLU A 77 15.06 -24.47 10.07
CA GLU A 77 15.23 -23.05 10.40
C GLU A 77 13.93 -22.25 10.15
N PRO A 78 13.54 -21.29 11.00
CA PRO A 78 12.35 -20.49 10.77
C PRO A 78 12.44 -19.73 9.44
N VAL A 79 11.29 -19.52 8.78
CA VAL A 79 11.18 -18.70 7.58
C VAL A 79 9.94 -17.82 7.73
N ASP A 80 10.15 -16.50 7.79
CA ASP A 80 9.06 -15.51 7.93
C ASP A 80 8.61 -14.99 6.56
N ALA A 81 9.50 -14.99 5.58
CA ALA A 81 9.21 -14.57 4.22
C ALA A 81 9.95 -15.41 3.18
N VAL A 82 9.32 -15.58 2.03
CA VAL A 82 9.92 -16.23 0.86
C VAL A 82 9.92 -15.24 -0.29
N VAL A 83 11.07 -15.08 -0.92
CA VAL A 83 11.22 -14.35 -2.17
C VAL A 83 11.41 -15.35 -3.31
N VAL A 84 10.51 -15.33 -4.27
CA VAL A 84 10.55 -16.19 -5.46
C VAL A 84 11.08 -15.36 -6.62
N LEU A 85 12.19 -15.78 -7.21
CA LEU A 85 12.82 -15.15 -8.37
C LEU A 85 12.62 -15.99 -9.63
N ASN A 86 12.50 -15.34 -10.79
CA ASN A 86 12.45 -16.02 -12.07
C ASN A 86 13.86 -16.47 -12.48
N ALA A 87 14.08 -17.79 -12.54
CA ALA A 87 15.38 -18.38 -12.83
C ALA A 87 15.91 -18.06 -14.24
N VAL A 88 15.00 -17.93 -15.21
CA VAL A 88 15.37 -17.67 -16.62
C VAL A 88 15.87 -16.24 -16.74
N GLU A 89 15.09 -15.29 -16.22
CA GLU A 89 15.46 -13.88 -16.25
C GLU A 89 16.71 -13.62 -15.41
N TRP A 90 16.81 -14.19 -14.20
CA TRP A 90 17.99 -14.05 -13.35
C TRP A 90 19.30 -14.37 -14.08
N GLY A 91 19.30 -15.44 -14.88
CA GLY A 91 20.48 -15.89 -15.63
C GLY A 91 21.00 -14.88 -16.64
N VAL A 92 20.16 -13.98 -17.15
CA VAL A 92 20.55 -12.96 -18.14
C VAL A 92 20.77 -11.58 -17.53
N LEU A 93 20.35 -11.34 -16.28
CA LEU A 93 20.63 -10.08 -15.59
C LEU A 93 22.13 -9.93 -15.30
N ARG A 94 22.64 -8.70 -15.43
CA ARG A 94 23.99 -8.31 -14.99
C ARG A 94 24.09 -8.40 -13.46
N PRO A 95 25.30 -8.60 -12.89
CA PRO A 95 25.48 -8.69 -11.43
C PRO A 95 24.87 -7.51 -10.65
N GLU A 96 25.02 -6.29 -11.15
CA GLU A 96 24.51 -5.08 -10.49
C GLU A 96 22.98 -5.04 -10.51
N THR A 97 22.39 -5.45 -11.62
CA THR A 97 20.93 -5.57 -11.81
C THR A 97 20.33 -6.67 -10.92
N ARG A 98 21.04 -7.78 -10.72
CA ARG A 98 20.65 -8.85 -9.76
C ARG A 98 20.62 -8.32 -8.34
N GLU A 99 21.65 -7.58 -7.96
CA GLU A 99 21.74 -7.00 -6.62
C GLU A 99 20.62 -5.99 -6.39
N ALA A 100 20.33 -5.13 -7.36
CA ALA A 100 19.21 -4.19 -7.30
C ALA A 100 17.85 -4.90 -7.23
N LEU A 101 17.68 -6.02 -7.96
CA LEU A 101 16.46 -6.83 -7.86
C LEU A 101 16.29 -7.44 -6.46
N VAL A 102 17.36 -7.94 -5.84
CA VAL A 102 17.30 -8.47 -4.47
C VAL A 102 16.92 -7.35 -3.49
N ASP A 103 17.56 -6.19 -3.61
CA ASP A 103 17.28 -4.98 -2.82
C ASP A 103 15.79 -4.59 -2.96
N HIS A 104 15.27 -4.54 -4.19
CA HIS A 104 13.85 -4.32 -4.48
C HIS A 104 12.94 -5.31 -3.75
N GLN A 105 13.24 -6.61 -3.80
CA GLN A 105 12.39 -7.61 -3.15
C GLN A 105 12.42 -7.50 -1.63
N LEU A 106 13.58 -7.17 -1.04
CA LEU A 106 13.69 -6.93 0.40
C LEU A 106 12.91 -5.70 0.84
N CYS A 107 12.90 -4.63 0.03
CA CYS A 107 12.14 -3.41 0.29
C CYS A 107 10.62 -3.61 0.33
N ARG A 108 10.12 -4.75 -0.17
CA ARG A 108 8.71 -5.12 -0.02
C ARG A 108 8.37 -5.62 1.39
N LEU A 109 9.35 -6.12 2.15
CA LEU A 109 9.13 -6.71 3.46
C LEU A 109 9.21 -5.63 4.54
N GLU A 110 8.11 -5.44 5.27
CA GLU A 110 8.02 -4.40 6.29
C GLU A 110 7.47 -4.98 7.60
N LEU A 111 8.07 -4.57 8.72
CA LEU A 111 7.56 -4.89 10.05
C LEU A 111 6.24 -4.17 10.31
N VAL A 112 5.28 -4.86 10.91
CA VAL A 112 4.05 -4.24 11.38
C VAL A 112 4.28 -3.77 12.81
N CYS A 113 4.54 -2.47 13.00
CA CYS A 113 4.78 -1.90 14.33
C CYS A 113 3.49 -1.46 15.04
N SER A 114 3.53 -1.45 16.37
CA SER A 114 2.50 -0.84 17.20
C SER A 114 2.55 0.69 17.06
N GLN A 115 1.39 1.33 16.93
CA GLN A 115 1.31 2.79 16.85
C GLN A 115 1.69 3.47 18.17
N GLU A 116 1.46 2.80 19.30
CA GLU A 116 1.73 3.36 20.64
C GLU A 116 3.20 3.28 21.02
N THR A 117 3.86 2.15 20.73
CA THR A 117 5.22 1.88 21.20
C THR A 117 6.27 1.98 20.10
N GLY A 118 5.88 1.93 18.82
CA GLY A 118 6.79 1.83 17.68
C GLY A 118 7.46 0.45 17.53
N GLU A 119 7.28 -0.46 18.49
CA GLU A 119 7.87 -1.81 18.46
C GLU A 119 7.09 -2.75 17.50
N PRO A 120 7.76 -3.71 16.84
CA PRO A 120 7.09 -4.70 16.00
C PRO A 120 6.06 -5.51 16.78
N ARG A 121 4.88 -5.67 16.18
CA ARG A 121 3.89 -6.63 16.66
C ARG A 121 4.42 -8.04 16.41
N LEU A 122 4.25 -8.91 17.40
CA LEU A 122 4.64 -10.30 17.30
C LEU A 122 3.41 -11.17 16.96
N GLU A 123 3.65 -12.24 16.21
CA GLU A 123 2.70 -13.32 16.02
C GLU A 123 2.73 -14.28 17.25
N PRO A 124 1.77 -15.21 17.41
CA PRO A 124 1.71 -16.09 18.60
C PRO A 124 2.96 -16.94 18.85
N ASP A 125 3.77 -17.18 17.82
CA ASP A 125 5.05 -17.90 17.90
C ASP A 125 6.24 -16.99 18.27
N GLY A 126 5.99 -15.74 18.64
CA GLY A 126 7.01 -14.76 19.03
C GLY A 126 7.78 -14.15 17.86
N ARG A 127 7.45 -14.50 16.60
CA ARG A 127 8.09 -13.93 15.41
C ARG A 127 7.47 -12.58 15.04
N PRO A 128 8.24 -11.66 14.44
CA PRO A 128 7.70 -10.37 14.03
C PRO A 128 6.65 -10.53 12.92
N LYS A 129 5.56 -9.78 13.04
CA LYS A 129 4.51 -9.71 12.04
C LYS A 129 4.97 -8.87 10.86
N LEU A 130 4.96 -9.48 9.67
CA LEU A 130 5.31 -8.82 8.42
C LEU A 130 4.08 -8.38 7.63
N ARG A 131 4.23 -7.31 6.86
CA ARG A 131 3.38 -6.96 5.71
C ARG A 131 4.24 -6.87 4.44
N VAL A 132 3.59 -7.04 3.29
CA VAL A 132 4.22 -6.87 1.98
C VAL A 132 3.75 -5.53 1.43
N ARG A 133 4.64 -4.53 1.37
CA ARG A 133 4.31 -3.22 0.79
C ARG A 133 4.44 -3.24 -0.74
N SER A 134 3.72 -2.33 -1.38
CA SER A 134 3.87 -2.04 -2.81
C SER A 134 4.93 -0.94 -3.00
N PRO A 135 5.62 -0.91 -4.16
CA PRO A 135 6.49 0.21 -4.52
C PRO A 135 5.74 1.53 -4.54
N ASP A 136 6.46 2.64 -4.32
CA ASP A 136 5.90 4.01 -4.34
C ASP A 136 5.35 4.36 -5.73
N ILE A 137 6.07 3.91 -6.76
CA ILE A 137 5.70 3.98 -8.17
C ILE A 137 5.91 2.59 -8.80
N GLN A 138 6.78 2.47 -9.80
CA GLN A 138 7.28 1.17 -10.27
C GLN A 138 8.46 0.65 -9.42
N GLU A 139 9.13 1.54 -8.69
CA GLU A 139 10.29 1.26 -7.85
C GLU A 139 10.15 1.94 -6.48
N PHE A 140 10.89 1.44 -5.49
CA PHE A 140 11.05 2.04 -4.17
C PHE A 140 12.06 3.18 -4.21
N ARG A 141 11.73 4.30 -3.55
CA ARG A 141 12.66 5.43 -3.44
C ARG A 141 14.02 5.02 -2.88
N GLU A 142 14.03 4.14 -1.88
CA GLU A 142 15.24 3.66 -1.22
C GLU A 142 16.15 2.87 -2.17
N VAL A 143 15.56 2.09 -3.07
CA VAL A 143 16.29 1.33 -4.10
C VAL A 143 16.84 2.28 -5.15
N LEU A 144 16.07 3.26 -5.62
CA LEU A 144 16.54 4.27 -6.57
C LEU A 144 17.73 5.07 -6.00
N HIS A 145 17.69 5.46 -4.72
CA HIS A 145 18.82 6.17 -4.10
C HIS A 145 20.09 5.34 -4.05
N ARG A 146 19.99 4.03 -3.80
CA ARG A 146 21.16 3.15 -3.67
C ARG A 146 21.69 2.62 -4.99
N ARG A 147 20.79 2.33 -5.93
CA ARG A 147 21.08 1.56 -7.15
C ARG A 147 20.89 2.35 -8.44
N GLY A 148 20.32 3.55 -8.37
CA GLY A 148 19.97 4.35 -9.55
C GLY A 148 18.89 3.69 -10.40
N PHE A 149 18.89 4.03 -11.69
CA PHE A 149 17.98 3.47 -12.69
C PHE A 149 18.55 2.15 -13.22
N TRP A 150 18.27 1.06 -12.50
CA TRP A 150 18.93 -0.23 -12.71
C TRP A 150 18.28 -1.11 -13.80
N SER A 151 17.11 -0.73 -14.30
CA SER A 151 16.37 -1.42 -15.36
C SER A 151 16.17 -0.51 -16.59
N GLU A 152 16.02 -1.12 -17.77
CA GLU A 152 15.78 -0.38 -19.02
C GLU A 152 14.53 0.49 -18.94
N GLU A 153 13.45 -0.02 -18.33
CA GLU A 153 12.21 0.75 -18.17
C GLU A 153 12.40 2.01 -17.31
N LEU A 154 13.28 1.93 -16.30
CA LEU A 154 13.62 3.05 -15.44
C LEU A 154 14.48 4.09 -16.19
N GLU A 155 15.44 3.63 -16.99
CA GLU A 155 16.26 4.53 -17.85
C GLU A 155 15.41 5.21 -18.93
N ASP A 156 14.48 4.49 -19.56
CA ASP A 156 13.53 5.06 -20.52
C ASP A 156 12.66 6.14 -19.87
N ALA A 157 12.15 5.87 -18.66
CA ALA A 157 11.36 6.83 -17.90
C ALA A 157 12.18 8.09 -17.56
N LYS A 158 13.46 7.93 -17.18
CA LYS A 158 14.37 9.05 -16.94
C LYS A 158 14.57 9.89 -18.21
N GLY A 159 14.85 9.26 -19.34
CA GLY A 159 15.03 9.96 -20.62
C GLY A 159 13.78 10.73 -21.05
N ALA A 160 12.58 10.15 -20.82
CA ALA A 160 11.32 10.83 -21.09
C ALA A 160 11.12 12.07 -20.20
N ILE A 161 11.47 11.98 -18.91
CA ILE A 161 11.39 13.11 -17.96
C ILE A 161 12.37 14.22 -18.36
N GLU A 162 13.61 13.88 -18.71
CA GLU A 162 14.63 14.84 -19.14
C GLU A 162 14.19 15.57 -20.41
N LYS A 163 13.64 14.85 -21.40
CA LYS A 163 13.10 15.44 -22.62
C LYS A 163 11.93 16.37 -22.35
N ALA A 164 10.95 15.93 -21.55
CA ALA A 164 9.81 16.76 -21.18
C ALA A 164 10.23 18.04 -20.43
N SER A 165 11.25 17.94 -19.56
CA SER A 165 11.80 19.08 -18.84
C SER A 165 12.50 20.08 -19.78
N ALA A 166 13.18 19.59 -20.82
CA ALA A 166 13.83 20.43 -21.82
C ALA A 166 12.82 21.12 -22.77
N GLU A 167 11.68 20.48 -23.04
CA GLU A 167 10.60 21.00 -23.91
C GLU A 167 9.65 21.98 -23.20
N LEU A 168 9.75 22.12 -21.88
CA LEU A 168 9.02 23.12 -21.08
C LEU A 168 9.91 24.30 -20.62
N PRO A 169 10.69 24.98 -21.50
CA PRO A 169 11.49 26.11 -21.08
C PRO A 169 10.55 27.30 -20.78
N GLY A 170 10.48 27.69 -19.51
CA GLY A 170 9.89 28.97 -19.12
C GLY A 170 8.40 28.98 -18.75
N GLN A 171 7.76 27.82 -18.55
CA GLN A 171 6.51 27.83 -17.78
C GLN A 171 6.87 28.06 -16.32
N ALA A 172 6.88 29.34 -15.92
CA ALA A 172 7.04 29.74 -14.54
C ALA A 172 6.14 28.86 -13.67
N PHE A 173 6.74 28.16 -12.71
CA PHE A 173 6.02 27.62 -11.56
C PHE A 173 5.03 28.69 -11.10
N LEU A 174 3.76 28.29 -10.97
CA LEU A 174 2.58 29.13 -10.76
C LEU A 174 2.91 30.50 -10.09
N PRO A 175 2.60 31.64 -10.73
CA PRO A 175 2.83 32.95 -10.13
C PRO A 175 2.08 33.04 -8.79
N GLY A 176 2.82 33.15 -7.69
CA GLY A 176 2.27 33.22 -6.32
C GLY A 176 3.02 32.41 -5.26
N VAL A 177 4.01 31.58 -5.63
CA VAL A 177 4.95 31.00 -4.66
C VAL A 177 6.21 31.87 -4.66
N GLU A 178 6.24 32.89 -3.81
CA GLU A 178 7.46 33.66 -3.57
C GLU A 178 8.53 32.71 -3.02
N ARG A 179 9.66 32.62 -3.72
CA ARG A 179 10.84 31.87 -3.24
C ARG A 179 11.49 32.66 -2.11
N GLU A 180 11.07 32.43 -0.88
CA GLU A 180 11.89 32.77 0.29
C GLU A 180 13.05 31.76 0.39
N GLY A 181 14.26 32.21 0.05
CA GLY A 181 15.51 31.51 0.36
C GLY A 181 15.96 30.47 -0.68
N GLU A 182 16.87 30.87 -1.56
CA GLU A 182 17.64 29.96 -2.41
C GLU A 182 18.51 29.01 -1.56
N SER A 183 18.01 27.80 -1.32
CA SER A 183 18.84 26.62 -1.16
C SER A 183 18.44 25.65 -2.27
N GLN A 184 19.43 25.12 -2.98
CA GLN A 184 19.24 24.20 -4.11
C GLN A 184 18.38 23.00 -3.69
N ARG A 185 17.09 23.05 -4.02
CA ARG A 185 16.14 21.95 -3.82
C ARG A 185 16.01 21.17 -5.12
N THR A 186 16.04 19.86 -5.00
CA THR A 186 15.86 18.91 -6.09
C THR A 186 14.38 18.77 -6.45
N VAL A 187 14.09 18.20 -7.63
CA VAL A 187 12.72 17.86 -8.05
C VAL A 187 12.03 16.91 -7.04
N GLY A 188 12.79 16.12 -6.28
CA GLY A 188 12.30 15.28 -5.19
C GLY A 188 11.77 16.07 -3.98
N ASP A 189 12.29 17.26 -3.72
CA ASP A 189 11.88 18.12 -2.61
C ASP A 189 10.54 18.82 -2.90
N LEU A 190 10.29 19.20 -4.15
CA LEU A 190 9.03 19.83 -4.59
C LEU A 190 7.82 18.86 -4.54
N ALA A 191 8.03 17.57 -4.76
CA ALA A 191 6.96 16.56 -4.67
C ALA A 191 6.55 16.24 -3.22
N ALA A 192 7.43 16.50 -2.25
CA ALA A 192 7.11 16.39 -0.83
C ALA A 192 6.22 17.55 -0.36
N ASP A 193 6.40 18.75 -0.91
CA ASP A 193 5.68 19.97 -0.52
C ASP A 193 4.19 19.95 -0.94
N VAL A 194 3.82 19.27 -2.03
CA VAL A 194 2.40 19.12 -2.44
C VAL A 194 1.59 18.30 -1.43
N ARG A 195 2.23 17.38 -0.68
CA ARG A 195 1.60 16.60 0.39
C ARG A 195 1.51 17.37 1.72
N LEU A 196 2.15 18.53 1.82
CA LEU A 196 2.18 19.40 3.01
C LEU A 196 1.25 20.61 2.89
N LEU A 197 0.52 20.75 1.77
CA LEU A 197 -0.44 21.84 1.62
C LEU A 197 -1.60 21.67 2.62
N PRO A 198 -1.93 22.72 3.40
CA PRO A 198 -3.15 22.75 4.21
C PRO A 198 -4.38 22.39 3.38
N PHE A 199 -5.34 21.70 3.99
CA PHE A 199 -6.54 21.20 3.31
C PHE A 199 -7.29 22.30 2.55
N GLU A 200 -7.32 23.54 3.06
CA GLU A 200 -8.00 24.66 2.40
C GLU A 200 -7.37 25.02 1.04
N HIS A 201 -6.07 24.80 0.88
CA HIS A 201 -5.36 25.05 -0.37
C HIS A 201 -5.62 23.94 -1.41
N LEU A 202 -5.66 22.68 -0.99
CA LEU A 202 -6.05 21.56 -1.86
C LEU A 202 -7.50 21.70 -2.32
N GLU A 203 -8.41 22.13 -1.44
CA GLU A 203 -9.81 22.37 -1.78
C GLU A 203 -9.96 23.51 -2.80
N LYS A 204 -9.19 24.59 -2.66
CA LYS A 204 -9.18 25.72 -3.59
C LYS A 204 -8.64 25.32 -4.96
N ILE A 205 -7.55 24.56 -5.02
CA ILE A 205 -6.97 24.03 -6.26
C ILE A 205 -7.98 23.13 -6.99
N VAL A 206 -8.62 22.21 -6.27
CA VAL A 206 -9.62 21.31 -6.86
C VAL A 206 -10.87 22.09 -7.34
N LYS A 207 -11.34 23.08 -6.58
CA LYS A 207 -12.47 23.93 -6.99
C LYS A 207 -12.16 24.72 -8.26
N THR A 208 -10.99 25.35 -8.34
CA THR A 208 -10.56 26.09 -9.53
C THR A 208 -10.47 25.18 -10.76
N LEU A 209 -9.83 24.02 -10.63
CA LEU A 209 -9.70 23.04 -11.72
C LEU A 209 -11.06 22.47 -12.15
N THR A 210 -11.99 22.29 -11.21
CA THR A 210 -13.35 21.81 -11.53
C THR A 210 -14.19 22.89 -12.23
N MET A 211 -13.97 24.17 -11.89
CA MET A 211 -14.63 25.31 -12.54
C MET A 211 -14.11 25.53 -13.96
N GLU A 212 -12.79 25.42 -14.19
CA GLU A 212 -12.19 25.62 -15.52
C GLU A 212 -12.45 24.45 -16.47
N LEU A 213 -12.47 23.21 -15.96
CA LEU A 213 -12.62 22.00 -16.79
C LEU A 213 -14.07 21.53 -16.93
N GLY A 214 -15.06 22.30 -16.48
CA GLY A 214 -16.49 22.10 -16.74
C GLY A 214 -17.15 20.83 -16.16
N ASN A 215 -16.42 19.74 -15.92
CA ASN A 215 -16.80 18.58 -15.11
C ASN A 215 -15.60 17.66 -14.78
N ARG A 216 -15.81 16.73 -13.84
CA ARG A 216 -14.81 15.74 -13.37
C ARG A 216 -14.25 14.81 -14.45
N ARG A 217 -14.93 14.60 -15.57
CA ARG A 217 -14.47 13.71 -16.65
C ARG A 217 -13.31 14.34 -17.41
N GLN A 218 -13.39 15.63 -17.71
CA GLN A 218 -12.31 16.35 -18.38
C GLN A 218 -11.06 16.49 -17.48
N ALA A 219 -11.24 16.69 -16.18
CA ALA A 219 -10.12 16.68 -15.22
C ALA A 219 -9.42 15.32 -15.12
N ARG A 220 -10.19 14.23 -15.30
CA ARG A 220 -9.65 12.87 -15.36
C ARG A 220 -8.86 12.62 -16.64
N ASP A 221 -9.41 13.02 -17.78
CA ASP A 221 -8.74 12.92 -19.08
C ASP A 221 -7.46 13.77 -19.14
N ALA A 222 -7.37 14.83 -18.33
CA ALA A 222 -6.18 15.65 -18.12
C ALA A 222 -5.16 15.06 -17.11
N GLY A 223 -5.35 13.84 -16.61
CA GLY A 223 -4.38 13.16 -15.74
C GLY A 223 -4.35 13.62 -14.29
N LEU A 224 -5.35 14.38 -13.82
CA LEU A 224 -5.39 14.94 -12.46
C LEU A 224 -5.89 13.97 -11.37
N GLU A 225 -5.95 12.67 -11.68
CA GLU A 225 -6.49 11.63 -10.79
C GLU A 225 -5.72 11.53 -9.47
N GLY A 226 -4.41 11.85 -9.47
CA GLY A 226 -3.58 11.91 -8.27
C GLY A 226 -3.96 13.04 -7.29
N VAL A 227 -4.44 14.18 -7.80
CA VAL A 227 -4.87 15.32 -6.96
C VAL A 227 -6.18 14.97 -6.24
N PHE A 228 -7.10 14.28 -6.94
CA PHE A 228 -8.34 13.80 -6.34
C PHE A 228 -8.11 12.67 -5.34
N GLN A 229 -7.13 11.79 -5.60
CA GLN A 229 -6.73 10.75 -4.63
C GLN A 229 -6.13 11.38 -3.37
N ALA A 230 -5.23 12.34 -3.51
CA ALA A 230 -4.64 13.07 -2.37
C ALA A 230 -5.71 13.82 -1.56
N GLN A 231 -6.69 14.45 -2.21
CA GLN A 231 -7.82 15.09 -1.53
C GLN A 231 -8.69 14.07 -0.80
N ALA A 232 -9.03 12.95 -1.44
CA ALA A 232 -9.83 11.89 -0.83
C ALA A 232 -9.12 11.24 0.36
N GLU A 233 -7.79 11.12 0.28
CA GLU A 233 -6.95 10.61 1.36
C GLU A 233 -6.89 11.63 2.51
N ALA A 234 -6.67 12.92 2.24
CA ALA A 234 -6.74 13.98 3.25
C ALA A 234 -8.10 14.01 3.98
N MET A 235 -9.22 13.88 3.25
CA MET A 235 -10.55 13.79 3.85
C MET A 235 -10.76 12.55 4.72
N ARG A 236 -10.10 11.41 4.39
CA ARG A 236 -10.12 10.21 5.24
C ARG A 236 -9.30 10.39 6.50
N THR A 237 -8.12 11.03 6.40
CA THR A 237 -7.21 11.21 7.53
C THR A 237 -7.69 12.27 8.52
N GLU A 238 -8.31 13.36 8.04
CA GLU A 238 -9.01 14.32 8.91
C GLU A 238 -10.35 13.76 9.42
N GLY A 239 -11.08 13.02 8.59
CA GLY A 239 -12.31 12.33 9.01
C GLY A 239 -12.07 11.27 10.09
N SER A 240 -10.91 10.62 10.12
CA SER A 240 -10.56 9.64 11.16
C SER A 240 -10.08 10.28 12.47
N LYS A 241 -9.72 11.57 12.48
CA LYS A 241 -9.44 12.33 13.70
C LYS A 241 -10.73 12.76 14.44
N ILE A 242 -11.88 12.61 13.81
CA ILE A 242 -13.17 12.98 14.39
C ILE A 242 -14.06 11.72 14.45
N ILE A 243 -13.90 10.93 15.51
CA ILE A 243 -15.06 10.16 16.03
C ILE A 243 -15.95 11.19 16.72
N GLY A 244 -16.68 11.92 15.90
CA GLY A 244 -17.62 12.96 16.29
C GLY A 244 -18.69 13.04 15.21
N GLU A 245 -19.90 13.43 15.62
CA GLU A 245 -21.02 13.51 14.69
C GLU A 245 -20.65 14.34 13.43
N PRO A 246 -21.16 13.95 12.24
CA PRO A 246 -20.94 14.73 11.04
C PRO A 246 -21.36 16.18 11.28
N SER A 247 -20.54 17.13 10.83
CA SER A 247 -20.86 18.56 10.96
C SER A 247 -22.23 18.86 10.38
N ASP A 248 -22.91 19.89 10.89
CA ASP A 248 -24.27 20.24 10.43
C ASP A 248 -24.33 20.50 8.92
N LYS A 249 -23.22 20.98 8.35
CA LYS A 249 -23.08 21.18 6.91
C LYS A 249 -23.00 19.85 6.14
N ALA A 250 -22.34 18.83 6.69
CA ALA A 250 -22.33 17.48 6.12
C ALA A 250 -23.69 16.79 6.26
N LYS A 251 -24.37 16.97 7.40
CA LYS A 251 -25.75 16.50 7.61
C LYS A 251 -26.71 17.13 6.60
N GLU A 252 -26.55 18.43 6.31
CA GLU A 252 -27.37 19.14 5.32
C GLU A 252 -27.12 18.65 3.89
N LEU A 253 -25.86 18.48 3.49
CA LEU A 253 -25.49 17.97 2.16
C LEU A 253 -25.97 16.53 1.92
N LEU A 254 -26.04 15.72 2.97
CA LEU A 254 -26.56 14.35 2.91
C LEU A 254 -28.09 14.27 2.81
N LYS A 255 -28.82 15.39 2.94
CA LYS A 255 -30.24 15.46 2.62
C LYS A 255 -30.50 15.41 1.11
N ASP A 256 -29.51 15.75 0.28
CA ASP A 256 -29.61 15.59 -1.17
C ASP A 256 -29.48 14.09 -1.54
N PRO A 257 -30.52 13.48 -2.16
CA PRO A 257 -30.53 12.06 -2.49
C PRO A 257 -29.41 11.64 -3.46
N LYS A 258 -28.95 12.55 -4.32
CA LYS A 258 -27.88 12.29 -5.29
C LYS A 258 -26.53 12.23 -4.59
N ILE A 259 -26.30 13.15 -3.64
CA ILE A 259 -25.06 13.19 -2.84
C ILE A 259 -25.00 11.98 -1.91
N ALA A 260 -26.10 11.67 -1.22
CA ALA A 260 -26.18 10.49 -0.34
C ALA A 260 -25.94 9.18 -1.10
N ARG A 261 -26.45 9.07 -2.34
CA ARG A 261 -26.21 7.91 -3.21
C ARG A 261 -24.75 7.83 -3.66
N ALA A 262 -24.15 8.94 -4.07
CA ALA A 262 -22.75 8.97 -4.49
C ALA A 262 -21.79 8.59 -3.34
N VAL A 263 -22.06 9.06 -2.11
CA VAL A 263 -21.28 8.67 -0.92
C VAL A 263 -21.44 7.18 -0.64
N ARG A 264 -22.65 6.64 -0.72
CA ARG A 264 -22.92 5.21 -0.52
C ARG A 264 -22.22 4.33 -1.55
N ASP A 265 -22.19 4.77 -2.81
CA ASP A 265 -21.55 4.06 -3.90
C ASP A 265 -20.01 4.12 -3.82
N LEU A 266 -19.46 5.17 -3.19
CA LEU A 266 -18.03 5.32 -2.90
C LEU A 266 -17.53 4.41 -1.77
N VAL A 267 -18.40 4.11 -0.81
CA VAL A 267 -18.06 3.29 0.38
C VAL A 267 -18.26 1.79 0.09
N ARG A 268 -18.86 1.43 -1.04
CA ARG A 268 -19.08 0.02 -1.41
C ARG A 268 -17.88 -0.55 -2.20
N PRO A 269 -17.19 -1.59 -1.72
CA PRO A 269 -16.15 -2.27 -2.51
C PRO A 269 -16.77 -2.91 -3.76
N LYS A 270 -16.07 -2.83 -4.89
CA LYS A 270 -16.56 -3.33 -6.19
C LYS A 270 -16.52 -4.86 -6.33
N ASP A 271 -15.91 -5.54 -5.38
CA ASP A 271 -15.51 -6.94 -5.44
C ASP A 271 -16.28 -7.85 -4.47
N GLY A 272 -17.31 -7.33 -3.79
CA GLY A 272 -18.20 -8.14 -2.94
C GLY A 272 -17.55 -8.72 -1.69
N THR A 273 -16.33 -8.29 -1.36
CA THR A 273 -15.64 -8.62 -0.12
C THR A 273 -16.27 -7.83 1.02
N TYR A 274 -16.98 -8.55 1.90
CA TYR A 274 -17.47 -7.99 3.15
C TYR A 274 -16.31 -7.87 4.16
N LEU A 275 -16.39 -6.84 4.99
CA LEU A 275 -15.44 -6.53 6.06
C LEU A 275 -15.24 -7.71 7.01
N GLU A 276 -14.03 -7.76 7.57
CA GLU A 276 -13.56 -8.64 8.62
C GLU A 276 -14.56 -8.76 9.79
N SER A 277 -14.57 -9.92 10.43
CA SER A 277 -15.39 -10.25 11.59
C SER A 277 -15.28 -9.17 12.69
N MET A 278 -16.42 -8.62 13.12
CA MET A 278 -16.50 -7.93 14.41
C MET A 278 -16.80 -8.96 15.50
N SER A 279 -15.94 -9.02 16.51
CA SER A 279 -16.22 -9.76 17.74
C SER A 279 -17.05 -8.86 18.66
N ILE A 280 -18.28 -9.27 18.95
CA ILE A 280 -19.15 -8.61 19.93
C ILE A 280 -19.32 -9.59 21.10
N ASN A 281 -18.83 -9.20 22.29
CA ASN A 281 -18.83 -10.04 23.50
C ASN A 281 -18.13 -11.41 23.31
N GLY A 282 -17.03 -11.45 22.55
CA GLY A 282 -16.19 -12.65 22.42
C GLY A 282 -16.78 -13.74 21.51
N LYS A 283 -17.77 -13.42 20.67
CA LYS A 283 -18.26 -14.30 19.60
C LYS A 283 -18.10 -13.61 18.25
N ASP A 284 -17.50 -14.33 17.31
CA ASP A 284 -17.43 -13.92 15.92
C ASP A 284 -18.81 -14.11 15.29
N VAL A 285 -19.40 -13.02 14.81
CA VAL A 285 -20.71 -13.07 14.12
C VAL A 285 -20.52 -12.61 12.68
N TYR A 286 -20.76 -13.52 11.74
CA TYR A 286 -20.89 -13.16 10.32
C TYR A 286 -22.29 -12.63 10.09
N THR A 287 -22.41 -11.31 10.02
CA THR A 287 -23.70 -10.66 9.85
C THR A 287 -23.87 -10.19 8.41
N SER A 288 -24.93 -10.68 7.74
CA SER A 288 -25.47 -10.00 6.55
C SER A 288 -25.84 -8.55 6.92
N PRO A 289 -25.88 -7.61 5.96
CA PRO A 289 -26.29 -6.23 6.23
C PRO A 289 -27.63 -6.12 6.97
N GLN A 290 -28.56 -7.05 6.73
CA GLN A 290 -29.84 -7.09 7.43
C GLN A 290 -29.69 -7.44 8.91
N SER A 291 -28.83 -8.40 9.26
CA SER A 291 -28.59 -8.77 10.67
C SER A 291 -27.91 -7.67 11.50
N ILE A 292 -27.11 -6.79 10.88
CA ILE A 292 -26.56 -5.60 11.56
C ILE A 292 -27.69 -4.61 11.87
N VAL A 293 -28.57 -4.36 10.91
CA VAL A 293 -29.72 -3.47 11.07
C VAL A 293 -30.69 -4.01 12.14
N ASP A 294 -30.92 -5.31 12.14
CA ASP A 294 -31.82 -5.95 13.11
C ASP A 294 -31.24 -5.91 14.54
N GLU A 295 -29.93 -6.09 14.70
CA GLU A 295 -29.27 -6.00 16.01
C GLU A 295 -29.22 -4.54 16.52
N ALA A 296 -28.95 -3.58 15.65
CA ALA A 296 -29.00 -2.15 16.00
C ALA A 296 -30.41 -1.74 16.49
N LYS A 297 -31.48 -2.24 15.83
CA LYS A 297 -32.85 -2.02 16.28
C LYS A 297 -33.11 -2.62 17.66
N ARG A 298 -32.67 -3.85 17.92
CA ARG A 298 -32.82 -4.48 19.24
C ARG A 298 -32.12 -3.70 20.34
N GLN A 299 -30.92 -3.19 20.09
CA GLN A 299 -30.19 -2.38 21.06
C GLN A 299 -30.90 -1.06 21.35
N GLN A 300 -31.44 -0.40 20.31
CA GLN A 300 -32.22 0.83 20.46
C GLN A 300 -33.51 0.58 21.27
N ASP A 301 -34.25 -0.48 20.98
CA ASP A 301 -35.45 -0.86 21.72
C ASP A 301 -35.15 -1.16 23.21
N ALA A 302 -34.00 -1.78 23.50
CA ALA A 302 -33.55 -2.04 24.86
C ALA A 302 -33.21 -0.75 25.62
N ILE A 303 -32.60 0.24 24.96
CA ILE A 303 -32.31 1.56 25.53
C ILE A 303 -33.61 2.29 25.83
N ASP A 304 -34.56 2.30 24.91
CA ASP A 304 -35.83 2.99 25.08
C ASP A 304 -36.71 2.36 26.16
N LYS A 305 -36.67 1.02 26.30
CA LYS A 305 -37.31 0.32 27.41
C LYS A 305 -36.71 0.72 28.76
N ARG A 306 -35.39 0.82 28.88
CA ARG A 306 -34.71 1.29 30.10
C ARG A 306 -35.08 2.74 30.45
N ARG A 307 -35.16 3.61 29.45
CA ARG A 307 -35.58 5.01 29.62
C ARG A 307 -37.03 5.15 30.10
N LYS A 308 -37.94 4.27 29.67
CA LYS A 308 -39.32 4.24 30.17
C LYS A 308 -39.38 3.80 31.64
N VAL A 309 -38.62 2.77 32.02
CA VAL A 309 -38.55 2.30 33.41
C VAL A 309 -37.97 3.37 34.34
N ALA A 310 -36.95 4.13 33.89
CA ALA A 310 -36.34 5.19 34.68
C ALA A 310 -37.21 6.46 34.83
N LYS A 311 -38.30 6.58 34.07
CA LYS A 311 -39.27 7.69 34.15
C LYS A 311 -40.56 7.30 34.89
N SER A 312 -40.69 6.03 35.28
CA SER A 312 -41.79 5.51 36.09
C SER A 312 -41.37 5.49 37.55
#